data_AF-A0A3P3ZFL3-F1
#
_entry.id   AF-A0A3P3ZFL3-F1
#
_cell.length_a   1.000
_cell.length_b   1.000
_cell.length_c   1.000
_cell.angle_alpha   90.00
_cell.angle_beta   90.00
_cell.angle_gamma   90.00
#
_symmetry.space_group_name_H-M   'P 1'
#
loop_
_entity.id
_entity.type
_entity.pdbx_description
1 polymer ?
#
loop_
_entity_poly.entity_id
_entity_poly.type
_entity_poly.pdbx_seq_one_letter_code
_entity_poly.pdbx_strand_id
1 'polypeptide(L)'
;MSRNLIVNMFFNSPEIQILGPVQENTIERLNNVLPASTTSTRSIRNSQPKFEYLSNPDHWRIKLDGQFCDSEGVSRLMVLLLDALEEEGGWTLVSSMASSPHTCGTLQQDTVENYKFFFSRYEDDE
;
A
#
# COMPACT_ATOMS: atom_id res chain seq x y z
N MET A 1 23.36 -0.37 11.17
CA MET A 1 23.10 -0.57 9.69
C MET A 1 21.73 -0.02 9.26
N SER A 2 21.49 0.37 7.99
CA SER A 2 20.18 0.91 7.54
C SER A 2 19.25 -0.17 6.97
N ARG A 3 18.02 -0.29 7.49
CA ARG A 3 16.95 -1.12 6.91
C ARG A 3 16.14 -0.31 5.91
N ASN A 4 15.72 -0.95 4.83
CA ASN A 4 14.88 -0.33 3.79
C ASN A 4 13.54 -1.04 3.69
N LEU A 5 12.49 -0.25 3.44
CA LEU A 5 11.13 -0.73 3.22
C LEU A 5 10.59 -0.07 1.95
N ILE A 6 9.97 -0.85 1.08
CA ILE A 6 9.36 -0.37 -0.16
C ILE A 6 7.89 -0.70 -0.11
N VAL A 7 7.05 0.31 -0.32
CA VAL A 7 5.61 0.11 -0.48
C VAL A 7 5.22 0.42 -1.91
N ASN A 8 4.61 -0.56 -2.59
CA ASN A 8 3.97 -0.36 -3.88
C ASN A 8 2.46 -0.31 -3.69
N MET A 9 1.81 0.64 -4.34
CA MET A 9 0.35 0.74 -4.40
C MET A 9 -0.08 0.82 -5.87
N PHE A 10 -1.03 -0.02 -6.25
CA PHE A 10 -1.55 -0.11 -7.62
C PHE A 10 -3.05 0.18 -7.56
N PHE A 11 -3.56 1.03 -8.45
CA PHE A 11 -4.97 1.40 -8.55
C PHE A 11 -5.38 1.40 -10.01
N ASN A 12 -6.51 0.87 -10.47
CA ASN A 12 -7.56 0.09 -9.81
C ASN A 12 -7.63 -1.34 -10.40
N SER A 13 -8.08 -2.37 -9.66
CA SER A 13 -8.47 -2.40 -8.23
C SER A 13 -7.30 -2.14 -7.29
N PRO A 14 -7.51 -1.58 -6.08
CA PRO A 14 -6.43 -1.28 -5.15
C PRO A 14 -5.66 -2.53 -4.73
N GLU A 15 -4.34 -2.51 -4.91
CA GLU A 15 -3.42 -3.53 -4.43
C GLU A 15 -2.24 -2.85 -3.74
N ILE A 16 -1.85 -3.35 -2.57
CA ILE A 16 -0.74 -2.80 -1.78
C ILE A 16 0.24 -3.93 -1.48
N GLN A 17 1.52 -3.68 -1.72
CA GLN A 17 2.62 -4.58 -1.43
C GLN A 17 3.65 -3.89 -0.55
N ILE A 18 4.09 -4.55 0.51
CA ILE A 18 5.09 -4.04 1.46
C ILE A 18 6.29 -5.00 1.42
N LEU A 19 7.41 -4.54 0.89
CA LEU A 19 8.66 -5.29 0.76
C LEU A 19 9.68 -4.77 1.77
N GLY A 20 10.20 -5.66 2.60
CA GLY A 20 11.14 -5.32 3.68
C GLY A 20 10.57 -5.63 5.06
N PRO A 21 11.36 -5.39 6.12
CA PRO A 21 10.96 -5.71 7.48
C PRO A 21 9.87 -4.75 7.94
N VAL A 22 8.72 -5.28 8.35
CA VAL A 22 7.60 -4.52 8.93
C VAL A 22 7.04 -5.33 10.10
N GLN A 23 6.63 -4.67 11.18
CA GLN A 23 6.08 -5.37 12.33
C GLN A 23 4.71 -5.96 12.03
N GLU A 24 4.41 -7.14 12.57
CA GLU A 24 3.10 -7.79 12.40
C GLU A 24 1.95 -6.92 12.95
N ASN A 25 2.17 -6.20 14.05
CA ASN A 25 1.20 -5.25 14.60
C ASN A 25 0.83 -4.14 13.60
N THR A 26 1.81 -3.64 12.85
CA THR A 26 1.57 -2.67 11.76
C THR A 26 0.67 -3.27 10.69
N ILE A 27 0.91 -4.53 10.30
CA ILE A 27 0.08 -5.27 9.35
C ILE A 27 -1.34 -5.49 9.90
N GLU A 28 -1.49 -5.85 11.17
CA GLU A 28 -2.79 -5.99 11.83
C GLU A 28 -3.59 -4.68 11.83
N ARG A 29 -2.94 -3.56 12.14
CA ARG A 29 -3.57 -2.24 12.07
C ARG A 29 -4.04 -1.92 10.66
N LEU A 30 -3.19 -2.13 9.66
CA LEU A 30 -3.54 -1.90 8.25
C LEU A 30 -4.71 -2.78 7.80
N ASN A 31 -4.77 -4.04 8.24
CA ASN A 31 -5.90 -4.95 7.98
C ASN A 31 -7.24 -4.41 8.51
N ASN A 32 -7.22 -3.66 9.60
CA ASN A 32 -8.43 -3.10 10.19
C ASN A 32 -8.93 -1.83 9.48
N VAL A 33 -8.02 -1.06 8.87
CA VAL A 33 -8.35 0.28 8.33
C VAL A 33 -8.45 0.35 6.80
N LEU A 34 -7.61 -0.38 6.06
CA LEU A 34 -7.53 -0.25 4.60
C LEU A 34 -8.79 -0.74 3.86
N PRO A 35 -9.39 -1.91 4.17
CA PRO A 35 -10.55 -2.42 3.43
C PRO A 35 -11.79 -1.52 3.51
N ALA A 36 -11.82 -0.65 4.51
CA ALA A 36 -12.89 0.26 4.86
C ALA A 36 -12.76 1.67 4.24
N SER A 37 -11.64 1.93 3.54
CA SER A 37 -11.18 3.28 3.19
C SER A 37 -11.16 3.58 1.68
N THR A 38 -11.73 2.70 0.86
CA THR A 38 -11.90 2.91 -0.58
C THR A 38 -13.13 3.79 -0.87
N THR A 39 -13.20 4.36 -2.09
CA THR A 39 -14.29 5.27 -2.51
C THR A 39 -15.58 4.50 -2.83
N SER A 40 -15.46 3.28 -3.37
CA SER A 40 -16.62 2.42 -3.62
C SER A 40 -17.28 1.91 -2.35
N THR A 41 -18.59 1.68 -2.40
CA THR A 41 -19.35 1.05 -1.31
C THR A 41 -18.72 -0.28 -0.89
N ARG A 42 -18.58 -0.49 0.42
CA ARG A 42 -18.01 -1.71 1.01
C ARG A 42 -18.71 -2.96 0.47
N SER A 43 -17.90 -3.92 0.03
CA SER A 43 -18.38 -5.26 -0.30
C SER A 43 -19.07 -5.89 0.92
N ILE A 44 -20.26 -6.47 0.73
CA ILE A 44 -21.05 -7.16 1.77
C ILE A 44 -20.49 -8.58 2.03
N ARG A 45 -19.32 -8.93 1.50
CA ARG A 45 -18.71 -10.25 1.74
C ARG A 45 -18.34 -10.41 3.20
N ASN A 46 -18.63 -11.60 3.74
CA ASN A 46 -18.34 -11.97 5.14
C ASN A 46 -16.85 -11.94 5.50
N SER A 47 -15.94 -12.06 4.52
CA SER A 47 -14.49 -11.98 4.75
C SER A 47 -13.94 -10.70 4.15
N GLN A 48 -13.50 -9.78 5.01
CA GLN A 48 -12.73 -8.63 4.54
C GLN A 48 -11.34 -9.07 4.03
N PRO A 49 -10.84 -8.44 2.96
CA PRO A 49 -9.49 -8.71 2.46
C PRO A 49 -8.46 -8.40 3.55
N LYS A 50 -7.41 -9.21 3.61
CA LYS A 50 -6.31 -9.07 4.56
C LYS A 50 -4.97 -9.21 3.83
N PHE A 51 -3.93 -8.70 4.46
CA PHE A 51 -2.56 -8.95 4.04
C PHE A 51 -2.22 -10.43 4.16
N GLU A 52 -1.61 -10.95 3.11
CA GLU A 52 -1.03 -12.28 3.03
C GLU A 52 0.49 -12.14 2.91
N TYR A 53 1.23 -12.95 3.66
CA TYR A 53 2.69 -13.01 3.52
C TYR A 53 3.03 -13.95 2.37
N LEU A 54 3.76 -13.44 1.38
CA LEU A 54 4.19 -14.18 0.20
C LEU A 54 5.72 -14.26 0.19
N SER A 55 6.23 -15.41 -0.25
CA SER A 55 7.67 -15.64 -0.44
C SER A 55 8.07 -15.49 -1.90
N ASN A 56 9.36 -15.20 -2.13
CA ASN A 56 9.99 -15.00 -3.45
C ASN A 56 9.47 -13.78 -4.27
N PRO A 57 9.86 -12.53 -3.92
CA PRO A 57 10.57 -12.13 -2.70
C PRO A 57 9.64 -12.12 -1.48
N ASP A 58 10.21 -12.07 -0.29
CA ASP A 58 9.45 -11.96 0.95
C ASP A 58 8.76 -10.60 1.07
N HIS A 59 7.41 -10.61 1.08
CA HIS A 59 6.61 -9.39 1.15
C HIS A 59 5.21 -9.65 1.67
N TRP A 60 4.58 -8.60 2.20
CA TRP A 60 3.16 -8.59 2.51
C TRP A 60 2.37 -8.04 1.33
N ARG A 61 1.24 -8.67 1.00
CA ARG A 61 0.36 -8.23 -0.09
C ARG A 61 -1.10 -8.24 0.33
N ILE A 62 -1.83 -7.18 0.03
CA ILE A 62 -3.30 -7.14 0.12
C ILE A 62 -3.88 -6.70 -1.22
N LYS A 63 -4.98 -7.33 -1.63
CA LYS A 63 -5.72 -6.96 -2.83
C LYS A 63 -7.18 -6.69 -2.48
N LEU A 64 -7.64 -5.48 -2.75
CA LEU A 64 -9.01 -5.04 -2.49
C LEU A 64 -9.88 -5.28 -3.73
N ASP A 65 -10.01 -6.54 -4.12
CA ASP A 65 -10.73 -6.93 -5.35
C ASP A 65 -12.20 -6.48 -5.34
N GLY A 66 -12.62 -5.88 -6.46
CA GLY A 66 -13.97 -5.34 -6.62
C GLY A 66 -14.21 -4.02 -5.88
N GLN A 67 -13.15 -3.39 -5.35
CA GLN A 67 -13.19 -2.04 -4.81
C GLN A 67 -12.55 -1.05 -5.79
N PHE A 68 -12.92 0.22 -5.64
CA PHE A 68 -12.44 1.31 -6.47
C PHE A 68 -12.04 2.50 -5.60
N CYS A 69 -10.93 3.15 -5.97
CA CYS A 69 -10.49 4.42 -5.41
C CYS A 69 -10.44 5.48 -6.51
N ASP A 70 -11.10 6.60 -6.26
CA ASP A 70 -10.81 7.87 -6.94
C ASP A 70 -9.62 8.58 -6.26
N SER A 71 -9.32 9.81 -6.67
CA SER A 71 -8.22 10.60 -6.09
C SER A 71 -8.32 10.77 -4.56
N GLU A 72 -9.54 10.84 -4.02
CA GLU A 72 -9.76 10.96 -2.58
C GLU A 72 -9.43 9.63 -1.88
N GLY A 73 -9.96 8.52 -2.40
CA GLY A 73 -9.68 7.18 -1.88
C GLY A 73 -8.20 6.81 -1.95
N VAL A 74 -7.52 7.17 -3.05
CA VAL A 74 -6.08 6.98 -3.22
C VAL A 74 -5.31 7.75 -2.14
N SER A 75 -5.60 9.04 -1.99
CA SER A 75 -4.94 9.90 -0.99
C SER A 75 -5.18 9.38 0.44
N ARG A 76 -6.41 8.96 0.74
CA ARG A 76 -6.78 8.41 2.05
C ARG A 76 -6.01 7.13 2.38
N LEU A 77 -5.89 6.20 1.43
CA LEU A 77 -5.12 4.97 1.64
C LEU A 77 -3.63 5.25 1.83
N MET A 78 -3.07 6.22 1.11
CA MET A 78 -1.68 6.64 1.30
C MET A 78 -1.45 7.18 2.71
N VAL A 79 -2.31 8.08 3.20
CA VAL A 79 -2.19 8.65 4.55
C VAL A 79 -2.29 7.56 5.60
N LEU A 80 -3.26 6.66 5.51
CA LEU A 80 -3.40 5.54 6.47
C LEU A 80 -2.17 4.64 6.51
N LEU A 81 -1.53 4.43 5.36
CA LEU A 81 -0.29 3.66 5.27
C LEU A 81 0.88 4.40 5.91
N LEU A 82 1.02 5.70 5.64
CA LEU A 82 2.06 6.53 6.23
C LEU A 82 1.91 6.60 7.77
N ASP A 83 0.69 6.83 8.26
CA ASP A 83 0.38 6.87 9.70
C ASP A 83 0.68 5.53 10.39
N ALA A 84 0.45 4.40 9.71
CA ALA A 84 0.77 3.07 10.24
C ALA A 84 2.27 2.84 10.38
N LEU A 85 3.05 3.26 9.38
CA LEU A 85 4.51 3.12 9.39
C LEU A 85 5.17 4.10 10.36
N GLU A 86 4.62 5.31 10.50
CA GLU A 86 5.10 6.31 11.46
C GLU A 86 4.87 5.85 12.90
N GLU A 87 3.71 5.26 13.21
CA GLU A 87 3.42 4.73 14.55
C GLU A 87 4.31 3.55 14.96
N GLU A 88 4.79 2.74 14.02
CA GLU A 88 5.80 1.71 14.29
C GLU A 88 7.10 2.32 14.84
N GLY A 89 7.41 3.56 14.43
CA GLY A 89 8.60 4.28 14.81
C GLY A 89 9.82 3.96 13.94
N GLY A 90 10.58 5.01 13.62
CA GLY A 90 11.89 4.91 12.96
C GLY A 90 11.85 4.79 11.43
N TRP A 91 10.70 4.56 10.81
CA TRP A 91 10.58 4.63 9.35
C TRP A 91 10.50 6.07 8.87
N THR A 92 11.46 6.50 8.06
CA THR A 92 11.45 7.82 7.41
C THR A 92 11.20 7.65 5.92
N LEU A 93 10.23 8.38 5.37
CA LEU A 93 10.00 8.42 3.92
C LEU A 93 11.16 9.16 3.24
N VAL A 94 11.91 8.45 2.40
CA VAL A 94 13.08 8.98 1.68
C VAL A 94 12.69 9.49 0.29
N SER A 95 11.80 8.78 -0.40
CA SER A 95 11.40 9.09 -1.76
C SER A 95 10.03 8.52 -2.09
N SER A 96 9.31 9.19 -2.99
CA SER A 96 8.07 8.71 -3.57
C SER A 96 8.10 8.85 -5.09
N MET A 97 7.47 7.91 -5.79
CA MET A 97 7.32 7.93 -7.24
C MET A 97 5.87 7.63 -7.59
N ALA A 98 5.36 8.33 -8.59
CA ALA A 98 4.07 8.04 -9.21
C ALA A 98 4.29 7.74 -10.70
N SER A 99 3.62 6.72 -11.22
CA SER A 99 3.66 6.38 -12.63
C SER A 99 2.29 5.93 -13.11
N SER A 100 1.83 6.54 -14.20
CA SER A 100 0.67 6.10 -14.97
C SER A 100 1.19 5.51 -16.29
N PRO A 101 0.86 4.26 -16.64
CA PRO A 101 1.12 3.75 -17.98
C PRO A 101 0.20 4.52 -18.92
N HIS A 102 0.74 5.49 -19.63
CA HIS A 102 0.06 6.11 -20.75
C HIS A 102 -0.06 5.07 -21.86
N THR A 103 -1.17 4.35 -21.90
CA THR A 103 -1.54 3.58 -23.10
C THR A 103 -1.93 4.59 -24.18
N CYS A 104 -1.02 4.81 -25.13
CA CYS A 104 -1.30 5.55 -26.36
C CYS A 104 -2.31 4.76 -27.20
N GLY A 105 -3.60 5.00 -26.95
CA GLY A 105 -4.71 4.44 -27.72
C GLY A 105 -6.01 5.17 -27.39
N THR A 106 -6.67 5.72 -28.40
CA THR A 106 -7.83 6.62 -28.31
C THR A 106 -9.12 6.04 -27.72
N LEU A 107 -9.11 4.84 -27.10
CA LEU A 107 -10.35 4.12 -26.76
C LEU A 107 -10.41 3.39 -25.41
N GLN A 108 -9.41 3.45 -24.52
CA GLN A 108 -9.60 2.86 -23.18
C GLN A 108 -8.72 3.53 -22.10
N GLN A 109 -9.33 4.34 -21.25
CA GLN A 109 -8.71 4.91 -20.04
C GLN A 109 -8.69 3.85 -18.92
N ASP A 110 -7.95 2.76 -19.11
CA ASP A 110 -7.54 1.93 -17.97
C ASP A 110 -6.32 2.62 -17.32
N THR A 111 -6.57 3.76 -16.68
CA THR A 111 -5.57 4.56 -15.99
C THR A 111 -5.15 3.81 -14.72
N VAL A 112 -4.23 2.85 -14.87
CA VAL A 112 -3.64 2.16 -13.72
C VAL A 112 -2.62 3.10 -13.08
N GLU A 113 -2.98 3.78 -12.00
CA GLU A 113 -2.04 4.62 -11.26
C GLU A 113 -1.20 3.75 -10.32
N ASN A 114 0.11 3.94 -10.36
CA ASN A 114 1.05 3.20 -9.53
C ASN A 114 1.83 4.19 -8.68
N TYR A 115 1.93 3.91 -7.39
CA TYR A 115 2.69 4.70 -6.44
C TYR A 115 3.69 3.82 -5.74
N LYS A 116 4.92 4.32 -5.58
CA LYS A 116 5.99 3.63 -4.89
C LYS A 116 6.59 4.55 -3.85
N PHE A 117 6.65 4.09 -2.61
CA PHE A 117 7.24 4.79 -1.48
C PHE A 117 8.47 4.02 -1.01
N PHE A 118 9.55 4.75 -0.75
CA PHE A 118 10.80 4.22 -0.21
C PHE A 118 11.02 4.78 1.18
N PHE A 119 11.17 3.89 2.15
CA PHE A 119 11.47 4.26 3.53
C PHE A 119 12.81 3.68 3.95
N SER A 120 13.49 4.40 4.83
CA SER A 120 14.69 3.94 5.51
C SER A 120 14.52 4.05 7.02
N ARG A 121 15.07 3.08 7.75
CA ARG A 121 15.26 3.15 9.20
C ARG A 121 16.73 2.95 9.51
N TYR A 122 17.31 3.89 10.24
CA TYR A 122 18.66 3.73 10.79
C TYR A 122 18.57 2.86 12.04
N GLU A 123 19.36 1.79 12.10
CA GLU A 123 19.66 1.12 13.36
C GLU A 123 20.97 1.68 13.86
N ASP A 124 20.93 2.36 15.01
CA ASP A 124 22.12 2.68 15.77
C ASP A 124 22.77 1.36 16.18
N ASP A 125 24.00 1.14 15.72
CA ASP A 125 24.81 0.00 16.14
C ASP A 125 25.28 0.30 17.57
N GLU A 126 24.54 -0.14 18.60
CA GLU A 126 25.05 -0.23 19.98
C GLU A 126 26.17 -1.27 20.11
#